data_AF-A0A7L2BKM7-F1
#
_entry.id   AF-A0A7L2BKM7-F1
#
_cell.length_a   1.000
_cell.length_b   1.000
_cell.length_c   1.000
_cell.angle_alpha   90.00
_cell.angle_beta   90.00
_cell.angle_gamma   90.00
#
_symmetry.space_group_name_H-M   'P 1'
#
loop_
_entity.id
_entity.type
_entity.pdbx_description
1 polymer ?
#
loop_
_entity_poly.entity_id
_entity_poly.type
_entity_poly.pdbx_seq_one_letter_code
_entity_poly.pdbx_strand_id
1 'polypeptide(L)'
;ALGNGLRAPLWAEFRQRFRLSRIGEFYGATECNCSTANLDGKVGACGFNSRILPNVYPIRLVKVHPDTLELLRDSRGLCIPCSPG
;
A
#
# COMPACT_ATOMS: atom_id res chain seq x y z
N ALA A 1 2.37 -6.62 15.80
CA ALA A 1 0.95 -6.19 15.77
C ALA A 1 0.44 -6.25 14.34
N LEU A 2 -0.85 -6.50 14.14
CA LEU A 2 -1.54 -6.43 12.84
C LEU A 2 -2.71 -5.46 12.99
N GLY A 3 -2.92 -4.56 12.02
CA GLY A 3 -4.03 -3.60 12.05
C GLY A 3 -4.35 -3.02 10.68
N ASN A 4 -5.34 -2.13 10.66
CA ASN A 4 -5.76 -1.45 9.43
C ASN A 4 -5.04 -0.10 9.30
N GLY A 5 -4.39 0.09 8.15
CA GLY A 5 -3.60 1.25 7.72
C GLY A 5 -3.40 2.40 8.72
N LEU A 6 -2.27 2.39 9.42
CA LEU A 6 -1.83 3.52 10.23
C LEU A 6 -1.23 4.59 9.31
N ARG A 7 -1.48 5.87 9.59
CA ARG A 7 -0.81 6.96 8.86
C ARG A 7 0.70 6.84 9.06
N ALA A 8 1.47 6.94 7.97
CA ALA A 8 2.92 6.76 7.99
C ALA A 8 3.66 7.56 9.10
N PRO A 9 3.31 8.83 9.41
CA PRO A 9 3.97 9.58 10.48
C PRO A 9 3.80 8.95 11.88
N LEU A 10 2.64 8.32 12.15
CA LEU A 10 2.35 7.72 13.45
C LEU A 10 3.01 6.36 13.65
N TRP A 11 3.52 5.75 12.58
CA TRP A 11 4.01 4.38 12.59
C TRP A 11 5.26 4.21 13.45
N ALA A 12 6.21 5.13 13.32
CA ALA A 12 7.44 5.12 14.12
C ALA A 12 7.14 5.35 15.60
N GLU A 13 6.29 6.34 15.91
CA GLU A 13 5.88 6.66 17.28
C GLU A 13 5.13 5.48 17.93
N PHE A 14 4.20 4.84 17.20
CA PHE A 14 3.45 3.69 17.68
C PHE A 14 4.39 2.51 17.97
N ARG A 15 5.34 2.23 17.07
CA ARG A 15 6.33 1.16 17.27
C ARG A 15 7.17 1.41 18.52
N GLN A 16 7.64 2.65 18.71
CA GLN A 16 8.46 3.05 19.84
C GLN A 16 7.67 2.98 21.17
N ARG A 17 6.45 3.54 21.19
CA ARG A 17 5.60 3.58 22.38
C ARG A 17 5.27 2.19 22.91
N PHE A 18 4.93 1.26 22.02
CA PHE A 18 4.48 -0.08 22.38
C PHE A 18 5.58 -1.15 22.28
N ARG A 19 6.83 -0.75 21.99
CA ARG A 19 8.00 -1.65 21.85
C ARG A 19 7.74 -2.83 20.90
N LEU A 20 7.09 -2.55 19.78
CA LEU A 20 6.71 -3.59 18.81
C LEU A 20 7.92 -3.93 17.92
N SER A 21 8.26 -5.22 17.83
CA SER A 21 9.31 -5.70 16.92
C SER A 21 8.88 -5.65 15.45
N ARG A 22 7.58 -5.86 15.17
CA ARG A 22 7.01 -5.84 13.82
C ARG A 22 5.57 -5.31 13.85
N ILE A 23 5.23 -4.54 12.83
CA ILE A 23 3.86 -4.09 12.55
C ILE A 23 3.54 -4.55 11.13
N GLY A 24 2.40 -5.22 10.98
CA GLY A 24 1.81 -5.55 9.68
C GLY A 24 0.53 -4.74 9.49
N GLU A 25 0.30 -4.30 8.26
CA GLU A 25 -0.85 -3.47 7.91
C GLU A 25 -1.68 -4.11 6.82
N PHE A 26 -2.99 -4.15 7.03
CA PHE A 26 -3.97 -4.58 6.04
C PHE A 26 -4.68 -3.36 5.45
N TYR A 27 -4.82 -3.36 4.14
CA TYR A 27 -5.54 -2.38 3.34
C TYR A 27 -6.65 -3.10 2.59
N GLY A 28 -7.84 -2.51 2.54
CA GLY A 28 -8.98 -3.10 1.84
C GLY A 28 -10.05 -3.69 2.75
N ALA A 29 -10.36 -2.95 3.82
CA ALA A 29 -11.51 -3.21 4.67
C ALA A 29 -12.82 -2.78 3.97
N THR A 30 -13.42 -1.67 4.36
CA THR A 30 -14.78 -1.30 3.93
C THR A 30 -14.87 -0.62 2.57
N GLU A 31 -13.78 -0.03 2.08
CA GLU A 31 -13.82 0.91 0.93
C GLU A 31 -13.10 0.41 -0.33
N CYS A 32 -12.46 -0.76 -0.28
CA CYS A 32 -11.69 -1.26 -1.42
C CYS A 32 -12.28 -2.55 -1.99
N ASN A 33 -12.28 -2.64 -3.31
CA ASN A 33 -12.64 -3.84 -4.06
C ASN A 33 -11.54 -4.92 -4.02
N CYS A 34 -10.38 -4.61 -3.44
CA CYS A 34 -9.27 -5.52 -3.28
C CYS A 34 -8.59 -5.30 -1.93
N SER A 35 -7.77 -6.27 -1.55
CA SER A 35 -7.06 -6.25 -0.29
C SER A 35 -5.56 -6.39 -0.52
N THR A 36 -4.77 -5.56 0.14
CA THR A 36 -3.31 -5.67 0.15
C THR A 36 -2.80 -5.65 1.57
N ALA A 37 -1.63 -6.25 1.81
CA ALA A 37 -1.05 -6.28 3.15
C ALA A 37 0.45 -5.98 3.11
N ASN A 38 0.86 -4.99 3.89
CA ASN A 38 2.26 -4.74 4.21
C ASN A 38 2.67 -5.61 5.39
N LEU A 39 3.06 -6.84 5.10
CA LEU A 39 3.55 -7.75 6.13
C LEU A 39 5.03 -7.53 6.41
N ASP A 40 5.80 -7.00 5.47
CA ASP A 40 7.24 -6.75 5.63
C ASP A 40 7.55 -5.61 6.61
N GLY A 41 6.55 -4.82 6.99
CA GLY A 41 6.70 -3.73 7.95
C GLY A 41 7.49 -2.55 7.39
N LYS A 42 7.43 -2.35 6.07
CA LYS A 42 8.05 -1.19 5.41
C LYS A 42 7.12 0.02 5.58
N VAL A 43 7.55 1.02 6.34
CA VAL A 43 6.76 2.26 6.54
C VAL A 43 6.35 2.86 5.19
N GLY A 44 5.04 3.10 5.02
CA GLY A 44 4.47 3.70 3.83
C GLY A 44 4.24 2.75 2.64
N ALA A 45 4.59 1.47 2.76
CA ALA A 45 4.26 0.48 1.73
C ALA A 45 2.83 -0.03 1.89
N CYS A 46 2.12 -0.25 0.77
CA CYS A 46 0.79 -0.85 0.77
C CYS A 46 0.83 -2.39 0.63
N GLY A 47 2.00 -3.01 0.78
CA GLY A 47 2.21 -4.43 0.55
C GLY A 47 2.77 -4.78 -0.82
N PHE A 48 2.83 -6.08 -1.11
CA PHE A 48 3.41 -6.65 -2.32
C PHE A 48 2.38 -7.46 -3.09
N ASN A 49 2.40 -7.34 -4.42
CA ASN A 49 1.71 -8.25 -5.33
C ASN A 49 2.75 -9.09 -6.09
N SER A 50 2.50 -10.40 -6.23
CA SER A 50 3.44 -11.32 -6.87
C SER A 50 3.71 -10.95 -8.33
N ARG A 51 4.97 -10.63 -8.62
CA ARG A 51 5.44 -10.44 -10.00
C ARG A 51 5.61 -11.75 -10.77
N ILE A 52 5.70 -12.89 -10.07
CA ILE A 52 5.89 -14.22 -10.67
C ILE A 52 4.55 -14.83 -11.08
N LEU A 53 3.49 -14.56 -10.31
CA LEU A 53 2.14 -15.08 -10.55
C LEU A 53 1.09 -13.95 -10.58
N PRO A 54 1.21 -12.99 -11.51
CA PRO A 54 0.34 -11.80 -11.55
C PRO A 54 -1.13 -12.14 -11.78
N ASN A 55 -1.43 -13.31 -12.38
CA ASN A 55 -2.79 -13.74 -12.69
C ASN A 55 -3.54 -14.33 -11.49
N VAL A 56 -2.82 -14.72 -10.41
CA VAL A 56 -3.46 -15.31 -9.22
C VAL A 56 -4.22 -14.23 -8.43
N TYR A 57 -3.73 -12.99 -8.46
CA TYR A 57 -4.39 -11.86 -7.84
C TYR A 57 -4.13 -10.58 -8.64
N PRO A 58 -4.89 -10.31 -9.72
CA PRO A 58 -4.55 -9.34 -10.77
C PRO A 58 -4.85 -7.88 -10.38
N ILE A 59 -4.36 -7.45 -9.22
CA ILE A 59 -4.45 -6.06 -8.76
C ILE A 59 -3.20 -5.28 -9.18
N ARG A 60 -3.37 -3.98 -9.44
CA ARG A 60 -2.28 -3.10 -9.91
C ARG A 60 -2.29 -1.81 -9.10
N LEU A 61 -1.12 -1.40 -8.63
CA LEU A 61 -0.94 -0.08 -8.04
C LEU A 61 -0.70 0.94 -9.15
N VAL A 62 -1.40 2.08 -9.08
CA VAL A 62 -1.32 3.17 -10.03
C VAL A 62 -0.94 4.47 -9.33
N LYS A 63 -0.25 5.36 -10.05
CA LYS A 63 0.23 6.63 -9.50
C LYS A 63 -0.90 7.63 -9.39
N VAL A 64 -0.87 8.41 -8.31
CA VAL A 64 -1.74 9.55 -8.08
C VAL A 64 -0.91 10.81 -7.88
N HIS A 65 -1.51 11.97 -8.12
CA HIS A 65 -0.93 13.25 -7.73
C HIS A 65 -0.84 13.31 -6.20
N PRO A 66 0.29 13.73 -5.60
CA PRO A 66 0.49 13.70 -4.15
C PRO A 66 -0.56 14.53 -3.38
N ASP A 67 -0.91 15.70 -3.94
CA ASP A 67 -1.77 16.66 -3.23
C ASP A 67 -3.27 16.50 -3.54
N THR A 68 -3.64 16.24 -4.80
CA THR A 68 -5.04 16.16 -5.23
C THR A 68 -5.57 14.73 -5.21
N LEU A 69 -4.70 13.74 -5.10
CA LEU A 69 -4.99 12.30 -5.20
C LEU A 69 -5.63 11.88 -6.53
N GLU A 70 -5.57 12.73 -7.56
CA GLU A 70 -6.05 12.41 -8.89
C GLU A 70 -5.14 11.38 -9.59
N LEU A 71 -5.73 10.49 -10.38
CA LEU A 71 -4.99 9.46 -11.13
C LEU A 71 -4.08 10.10 -12.19
N LEU A 72 -2.79 9.78 -12.16
CA LEU A 72 -1.87 10.17 -13.23
C LEU A 72 -2.08 9.27 -14.45
N ARG A 73 -2.16 9.88 -15.63
CA ARG A 73 -2.43 9.21 -16.91
C ARG A 73 -1.32 9.48 -17.93
N ASP A 74 -1.06 8.50 -18.78
CA ASP A 74 -0.11 8.62 -19.90
C ASP A 74 -0.72 9.43 -21.06
N SER A 75 0.06 9.65 -22.13
CA SER A 75 -0.39 10.38 -23.33
C SER A 75 -1.56 9.72 -24.08
N ARG A 76 -1.89 8.47 -23.75
CA ARG A 76 -3.02 7.71 -24.31
C ARG A 76 -4.23 7.72 -23.37
N GLY A 77 -4.15 8.42 -22.23
CA GLY A 77 -5.20 8.50 -21.23
C GLY A 77 -5.27 7.31 -20.26
N LEU A 78 -4.29 6.39 -20.29
CA LEU A 78 -4.26 5.21 -19.43
C LEU A 78 -3.57 5.51 -18.08
N CYS A 79 -4.03 4.91 -16.99
CA CYS A 79 -3.40 5.10 -15.67
C CYS A 79 -1.95 4.62 -15.66
N ILE A 80 -1.06 5.43 -15.08
CA ILE A 80 0.37 5.11 -14.98
C ILE A 80 0.59 4.12 -13.82
N PRO A 81 1.19 2.94 -14.04
CA PRO A 81 1.48 1.99 -12.97
C PRO A 81 2.59 2.50 -12.04
N CYS A 82 2.53 2.11 -10.77
CA CYS A 82 3.63 2.31 -9.83
C CYS A 82 4.82 1.42 -10.21
N SER A 83 6.04 1.94 -10.05
CA SER A 83 7.24 1.11 -10.12
C SER A 83 7.31 0.22 -8.87
N PRO A 84 8.01 -0.94 -8.93
CA PRO A 84 8.38 -1.67 -7.74
C PRO A 84 9.11 -0.75 -6.75
N GLY A 85 8.78 -0.88 -5.47
CA GLY A 85 9.41 -0.14 -4.36
C GLY A 85 10.47 -0.98 -3.65
#